data_AF-A0A949Q688-F1
#
_entry.id   AF-A0A949Q688-F1
#
_cell.length_a   1.000
_cell.length_b   1.000
_cell.length_c   1.000
_cell.angle_alpha   90.00
_cell.angle_beta   90.00
_cell.angle_gamma   90.00
#
_symmetry.space_group_name_H-M   'P 1'
#
loop_
_entity.id
_entity.type
_entity.pdbx_description
1 polymer ?
#
loop_
_entity_poly.entity_id
_entity_poly.type
_entity_poly.pdbx_seq_one_letter_code
_entity_poly.pdbx_strand_id
1 'polypeptide(L)'
;MFDHYKQRLKETRREQIEAAINRRFKELMSSHGLIDRIEVDADFALTYLDTSGNPVGMATISSGMKQLAAQTLLWALSEAAERKVPIIVDTPLARI
;
A
#
# COMPACT_ATOMS: atom_id res chain seq x y z
N MET A 1 -20.65 19.51 -11.55
CA MET A 1 -19.76 20.28 -10.64
C MET A 1 -19.33 19.43 -9.44
N PHE A 2 -20.26 18.82 -8.69
CA PHE A 2 -19.94 17.96 -7.55
C PHE A 2 -19.16 16.68 -7.91
N ASP A 3 -19.44 16.05 -9.05
CA ASP A 3 -18.75 14.81 -9.44
C ASP A 3 -17.27 15.04 -9.74
N HIS A 4 -16.93 16.13 -10.44
CA HIS A 4 -15.53 16.51 -10.68
C HIS A 4 -14.77 16.78 -9.37
N TYR A 5 -15.43 17.41 -8.39
CA TYR A 5 -14.83 17.64 -7.08
C TYR A 5 -14.56 16.32 -6.34
N LYS A 6 -15.54 15.39 -6.33
CA LYS A 6 -15.38 14.07 -5.73
C LYS A 6 -14.26 13.26 -6.40
N GLN A 7 -14.19 13.29 -7.73
CA GLN A 7 -13.14 12.59 -8.48
C GLN A 7 -11.75 13.13 -8.15
N ARG A 8 -11.58 14.46 -8.14
CA ARG A 8 -10.29 15.06 -7.74
C ARG A 8 -9.88 14.68 -6.32
N LEU A 9 -10.82 14.68 -5.38
CA LEU A 9 -10.53 14.28 -4.00
C LEU A 9 -10.10 12.80 -3.93
N LYS A 10 -10.77 11.93 -4.71
CA LYS A 10 -10.43 10.51 -4.81
C LYS A 10 -9.02 10.31 -5.39
N GLU A 11 -8.67 11.02 -6.46
CA GLU A 11 -7.35 10.99 -7.07
C GLU A 11 -6.25 11.49 -6.13
N THR A 12 -6.46 12.63 -5.46
CA THR A 12 -5.50 13.16 -4.48
C THR A 12 -5.29 12.19 -3.33
N ARG A 13 -6.36 11.55 -2.82
CA ARG A 13 -6.26 10.53 -1.78
C ARG A 13 -5.49 9.30 -2.26
N ARG A 14 -5.76 8.83 -3.47
CA ARG A 14 -5.07 7.69 -4.10
C ARG A 14 -3.56 7.96 -4.19
N GLU A 15 -3.16 9.13 -4.69
CA GLU A 15 -1.76 9.54 -4.80
C GLU A 15 -1.07 9.61 -3.43
N GLN A 16 -1.74 10.17 -2.42
CA GLN A 16 -1.23 10.22 -1.04
C GLN A 16 -1.00 8.82 -0.47
N ILE A 17 -1.95 7.91 -0.68
CA ILE A 17 -1.86 6.51 -0.20
C ILE A 17 -0.72 5.78 -0.93
N GLU A 18 -0.64 5.88 -2.26
CA GLU A 18 0.42 5.25 -3.05
C GLU A 18 1.80 5.73 -2.60
N ALA A 19 1.99 7.04 -2.41
CA ALA A 19 3.24 7.61 -1.93
C ALA A 19 3.61 7.11 -0.53
N ALA A 20 2.64 7.09 0.40
CA ALA A 20 2.87 6.64 1.77
C ALA A 20 3.19 5.14 1.84
N ILE A 21 2.49 4.30 1.06
CA ILE A 21 2.77 2.86 0.95
C ILE A 21 4.20 2.66 0.47
N ASN A 22 4.59 3.26 -0.66
CA ASN A 22 5.92 3.07 -1.23
C ASN A 22 7.04 3.55 -0.31
N ARG A 23 6.84 4.66 0.40
CA ARG A 23 7.80 5.14 1.40
C ARG A 23 8.00 4.12 2.52
N ARG A 24 6.92 3.69 3.18
CA ARG A 24 6.98 2.74 4.30
C ARG A 24 7.44 1.35 3.87
N PHE A 25 7.00 0.90 2.69
CA PHE A 25 7.40 -0.38 2.14
C PHE A 25 8.91 -0.43 1.88
N LYS A 26 9.49 0.62 1.29
CA LYS A 26 10.95 0.73 1.12
C LYS A 26 11.72 0.78 2.44
N GLU A 27 11.19 1.45 3.46
CA GLU A 27 11.80 1.47 4.80
C GLU A 27 11.85 0.08 5.45
N LEU A 28 10.80 -0.74 5.27
CA LEU A 28 10.72 -2.07 5.86
C LEU A 28 11.41 -3.15 5.03
N MET A 29 11.51 -2.97 3.71
CA MET A 29 11.97 -3.98 2.78
C MET A 29 13.43 -3.72 2.35
N SER A 30 14.37 -3.96 3.26
CA SER A 30 15.79 -3.67 3.06
C SER A 30 16.58 -4.74 2.28
N SER A 31 15.99 -5.92 2.00
CA SER A 31 16.78 -7.11 1.61
C SER A 31 16.27 -7.91 0.41
N HIS A 32 15.09 -7.63 -0.12
CA HIS A 32 14.45 -8.47 -1.14
C HIS A 32 14.00 -7.62 -2.33
N GLY A 33 14.85 -7.45 -3.34
CA GLY A 33 14.54 -6.68 -4.56
C GLY A 33 13.45 -7.26 -5.48
N LEU A 34 12.54 -8.09 -4.94
CA LEU A 34 11.42 -8.68 -5.68
C LEU A 34 10.36 -7.63 -6.03
N ILE A 35 10.14 -6.66 -5.15
CA ILE A 35 9.15 -5.58 -5.33
C ILE A 35 9.89 -4.25 -5.26
N ASP A 36 9.88 -3.48 -6.34
CA ASP A 36 10.44 -2.13 -6.40
C ASP A 36 9.43 -1.06 -5.94
N ARG A 37 8.18 -1.20 -6.42
CA ARG A 37 7.10 -0.28 -6.10
C ARG A 37 5.73 -0.94 -6.11
N ILE A 38 4.78 -0.26 -5.49
CA ILE A 38 3.37 -0.64 -5.43
C ILE A 38 2.56 0.46 -6.10
N GLU A 39 1.78 0.12 -7.12
CA GLU A 39 0.87 1.04 -7.79
C GLU A 39 -0.56 0.84 -7.27
N VAL A 40 -1.30 1.93 -7.14
CA VAL A 40 -2.69 1.93 -6.67
C VAL A 40 -3.59 2.42 -7.78
N ASP A 41 -4.52 1.59 -8.24
CA ASP A 41 -5.42 1.97 -9.33
C ASP A 41 -6.61 2.84 -8.84
N ALA A 42 -7.51 3.18 -9.76
CA ALA A 42 -8.69 3.99 -9.47
C ALA A 42 -9.69 3.30 -8.51
N ASP A 43 -9.64 1.98 -8.38
CA ASP A 43 -10.47 1.19 -7.47
C ASP A 43 -9.72 0.80 -6.18
N PHE A 44 -8.54 1.40 -5.96
CA PHE A 44 -7.64 1.13 -4.85
C PHE A 44 -7.11 -0.32 -4.82
N ALA A 45 -7.10 -1.01 -5.97
CA ALA A 45 -6.41 -2.28 -6.09
C ALA A 45 -4.89 -2.06 -6.14
N LEU A 46 -4.15 -2.93 -5.44
CA LEU A 46 -2.69 -2.85 -5.35
C LEU A 46 -2.04 -3.76 -6.39
N THR A 47 -1.12 -3.20 -7.16
CA THR A 47 -0.26 -3.94 -8.08
C THR A 47 1.19 -3.82 -7.64
N TYR A 48 1.85 -4.95 -7.41
CA TYR A 48 3.26 -5.01 -7.04
C TYR A 48 4.10 -5.10 -8.31
N LEU A 49 5.10 -4.24 -8.45
CA LEU A 49 5.98 -4.19 -9.62
C LEU A 49 7.42 -4.47 -9.23
N ASP A 50 8.13 -5.20 -10.09
CA ASP A 50 9.57 -5.38 -9.99
C ASP A 50 10.34 -4.14 -10.52
N THR A 51 11.67 -4.19 -10.46
CA THR A 51 12.54 -3.11 -10.94
C THR A 51 12.47 -2.87 -12.45
N SER A 52 11.95 -3.84 -13.20
CA SER A 52 11.72 -3.75 -14.65
C SER A 52 10.32 -3.23 -14.98
N GLY A 53 9.47 -2.99 -13.97
CA GLY A 53 8.09 -2.54 -14.12
C GLY A 53 7.10 -3.67 -14.43
N ASN A 54 7.49 -4.94 -14.28
CA ASN A 54 6.58 -6.07 -14.51
C ASN A 54 5.77 -6.39 -13.25
N PRO A 55 4.49 -6.80 -13.40
CA PRO A 55 3.70 -7.30 -12.30
C PRO A 55 4.33 -8.53 -11.63
N VAL A 56 4.49 -8.45 -10.31
CA VAL A 56 4.92 -9.57 -9.49
C VAL A 56 3.71 -10.43 -9.16
N GLY A 57 3.75 -11.69 -9.53
CA GLY A 57 2.67 -12.63 -9.24
C GLY A 57 2.45 -12.81 -7.74
N MET A 58 1.21 -12.74 -7.27
CA MET A 58 0.88 -12.92 -5.85
C MET A 58 1.36 -14.26 -5.25
N ALA A 59 1.56 -15.28 -6.10
CA ALA A 59 2.08 -16.58 -5.70
C ALA A 59 3.58 -16.54 -5.33
N THR A 60 4.36 -15.61 -5.91
CA THR A 60 5.80 -15.47 -5.64
C THR A 60 6.06 -14.57 -4.44
N ILE A 61 5.05 -13.82 -3.98
CA ILE A 61 5.15 -12.98 -2.78
C ILE A 61 5.00 -13.87 -1.54
N SER A 62 6.04 -13.90 -0.70
CA SER A 62 6.03 -14.64 0.56
C SER A 62 4.95 -14.12 1.52
N SER A 63 4.54 -14.97 2.47
CA SER A 63 3.59 -14.58 3.53
C SER A 63 4.06 -13.35 4.31
N GLY A 64 5.36 -13.29 4.62
CA GLY A 64 5.96 -12.14 5.31
C GLY A 64 5.90 -10.86 4.49
N MET A 65 6.16 -10.91 3.18
CA MET A 65 6.03 -9.74 2.30
C MET A 65 4.57 -9.26 2.17
N LYS A 66 3.62 -10.19 2.12
CA LYS A 66 2.18 -9.85 2.15
C LYS A 66 1.79 -9.15 3.44
N GLN A 67 2.31 -9.61 4.58
CA GLN A 67 2.08 -8.96 5.88
C GLN A 67 2.69 -7.56 5.94
N LEU A 68 3.93 -7.40 5.49
CA LEU A 68 4.58 -6.09 5.42
C LEU A 68 3.77 -5.13 4.54
N ALA A 69 3.33 -5.58 3.36
CA ALA A 69 2.48 -4.77 2.48
C ALA A 69 1.17 -4.35 3.19
N ALA A 70 0.49 -5.29 3.85
CA ALA A 70 -0.72 -4.97 4.62
C ALA A 70 -0.44 -3.97 5.75
N GLN A 71 0.67 -4.11 6.48
CA GLN A 71 1.06 -3.17 7.54
C GLN A 71 1.35 -1.77 7.00
N THR A 72 2.04 -1.68 5.86
CA THR A 72 2.34 -0.39 5.21
C THR A 72 1.08 0.29 4.69
N LEU A 73 0.11 -0.47 4.19
CA LEU A 73 -1.20 0.05 3.81
C LEU A 73 -1.94 0.64 5.02
N LEU A 74 -1.95 -0.08 6.15
CA LEU A 74 -2.58 0.42 7.37
C LEU A 74 -1.93 1.73 7.85
N TRP A 75 -0.60 1.83 7.82
CA TRP A 75 0.09 3.07 8.14
C TRP A 75 -0.23 4.19 7.15
N ALA A 76 -0.22 3.91 5.85
CA ALA A 76 -0.57 4.89 4.82
C ALA A 76 -1.99 5.42 5.00
N LEU A 77 -2.95 4.54 5.34
CA LEU A 77 -4.32 4.94 5.65
C LEU A 77 -4.38 5.78 6.94
N SER A 78 -3.62 5.42 7.97
CA SER A 78 -3.54 6.19 9.21
C SER A 78 -2.92 7.57 9.00
N GLU A 79 -1.95 7.71 8.10
CA GLU A 79 -1.30 8.98 7.77
C GLU A 79 -2.19 9.85 6.86
N ALA A 80 -2.91 9.23 5.93
CA ALA A 80 -3.85 9.92 5.06
C ALA A 80 -5.11 10.37 5.80
N ALA A 81 -5.49 9.69 6.88
CA ALA A 81 -6.65 10.08 7.67
C ALA A 81 -6.38 11.42 8.40
N GLU A 82 -7.20 12.43 8.12
CA GLU A 82 -7.16 13.75 8.80
C GLU A 82 -7.47 13.68 10.31
N ARG A 83 -7.92 12.52 10.79
CA ARG A 83 -8.20 12.22 12.19
C ARG A 83 -7.36 11.03 12.61
N LYS A 84 -6.88 11.02 13.86
CA LYS A 84 -6.25 9.83 14.45
C LYS A 84 -7.28 8.71 14.53
N VAL A 85 -7.30 7.84 13.53
CA VAL A 85 -8.16 6.66 13.51
C VAL A 85 -7.42 5.53 14.25
N PRO A 86 -7.98 4.97 15.33
CA PRO A 86 -7.39 3.78 15.95
C PRO A 86 -7.50 2.60 14.97
N ILE A 87 -6.36 2.04 14.57
CA ILE A 87 -6.31 0.81 13.79
C ILE A 87 -6.17 -0.36 14.76
N ILE A 88 -7.18 -1.24 14.78
CA ILE A 88 -7.18 -2.46 15.59
C ILE A 88 -6.97 -3.65 14.66
N VAL A 89 -5.93 -4.44 14.94
CA VAL A 89 -5.62 -5.68 14.19
C VAL A 89 -5.69 -6.83 15.17
N ASP A 90 -6.67 -7.72 15.00
CA ASP A 90 -7.00 -8.79 15.96
C ASP A 90 -5.92 -9.89 16.01
N THR A 91 -5.03 -9.97 15.01
CA THR A 91 -3.90 -10.90 15.03
C THR A 91 -2.80 -10.49 14.04
N PRO A 92 -1.85 -9.61 14.41
CA PRO A 92 -0.88 -9.10 13.43
C PRO A 92 0.09 -10.17 12.92
N LEU A 93 0.39 -11.21 13.73
CA LEU A 93 1.56 -12.10 13.54
C LEU A 93 1.30 -13.60 13.78
N ALA A 94 0.06 -14.10 13.82
CA ALA A 94 -0.20 -15.50 14.24
C ALA A 94 0.30 -16.62 13.30
N ARG A 95 1.12 -16.33 12.30
CA ARG A 95 1.72 -17.37 11.46
C ARG A 95 3.02 -16.89 10.82
N ILE A 96 4.10 -16.99 11.58
CA ILE A 96 5.45 -17.26 11.05
C ILE A 96 5.65 -18.77 11.01
#